data_AF-A0A956SIQ5-F1
#
_entry.id   AF-A0A956SIQ5-F1
#
_cell.length_a   1.000
_cell.length_b   1.000
_cell.length_c   1.000
_cell.angle_alpha   90.00
_cell.angle_beta   90.00
_cell.angle_gamma   90.00
#
_symmetry.space_group_name_H-M   'P 1'
#
loop_
_entity.id
_entity.type
_entity.pdbx_description
1 polymer ?
#
loop_
_entity_poly.entity_id
_entity_poly.type
_entity_poly.pdbx_seq_one_letter_code
_entity_poly.pdbx_strand_id
1 'polypeptide(L)'
;MTNSSRAWALGTGLVLLAAPAMAQGNAKVRTIDPLTQSHLWPEKELSPAQQEYKDRVIAMRDTVTRLKASVEQVERARRSRTSPAVLTSSTRVLGRDCAMVRRNAEVMRTWAAGLTTDDPRFGEPAVRAFRGALERLDTGMGRCASRLTDLLARETLDPDQVLRVMDDVRGVVADYERAAKDLTRTLDIPIEATDKS
;
A
#
# COMPACT_ATOMS: atom_id res chain seq x y z
N MET A 1 2.70 25.81 43.69
CA MET A 1 3.91 26.63 43.48
C MET A 1 5.06 25.73 43.07
N THR A 2 5.96 26.28 42.26
CA THR A 2 7.30 25.80 41.83
C THR A 2 7.39 24.61 40.84
N ASN A 3 7.51 25.01 39.56
CA ASN A 3 8.42 24.46 38.55
C ASN A 3 9.78 24.03 39.10
N SER A 4 10.41 23.02 38.49
CA SER A 4 11.87 23.04 38.18
C SER A 4 12.31 21.95 37.19
N SER A 5 12.60 22.44 35.99
CA SER A 5 13.56 22.09 34.94
C SER A 5 14.75 21.14 35.21
N ARG A 6 15.04 20.34 34.17
CA ARG A 6 16.34 20.04 33.48
C ARG A 6 17.51 19.40 34.27
N ALA A 7 18.12 18.35 33.70
CA ALA A 7 19.45 18.38 33.06
C ALA A 7 19.97 16.99 32.64
N TRP A 8 20.84 17.00 31.64
CA TRP A 8 21.49 15.88 30.95
C TRP A 8 22.74 15.38 31.70
N ALA A 9 23.12 14.11 31.49
CA ALA A 9 24.48 13.64 31.79
C ALA A 9 24.93 12.58 30.77
N LEU A 10 26.11 12.83 30.22
CA LEU A 10 26.89 12.02 29.28
C LEU A 10 27.46 10.77 29.98
N GLY A 11 27.57 9.66 29.25
CA GLY A 11 28.22 8.44 29.72
C GLY A 11 28.97 7.74 28.59
N THR A 12 30.19 8.19 28.34
CA THR A 12 31.21 7.51 27.53
C THR A 12 31.59 6.17 28.12
N GLY A 13 31.44 5.09 27.36
CA GLY A 13 31.93 3.75 27.67
C GLY A 13 32.70 3.17 26.48
N LEU A 14 34.03 3.27 26.57
CA LEU A 14 35.01 2.73 25.64
C LEU A 14 35.00 1.19 25.69
N VAL A 15 34.80 0.52 24.56
CA VAL A 15 35.06 -0.93 24.42
C VAL A 15 36.12 -1.14 23.36
N LEU A 16 37.34 -1.46 23.80
CA LEU A 16 38.39 -2.05 22.97
C LEU A 16 38.09 -3.53 22.76
N LEU A 17 37.94 -3.96 21.51
CA LEU A 17 38.09 -5.36 21.13
C LEU A 17 38.95 -5.46 19.86
N ALA A 18 39.82 -6.47 19.91
CA ALA A 18 40.98 -6.68 19.07
C ALA A 18 40.65 -6.97 17.60
N ALA A 19 41.53 -6.50 16.72
CA ALA A 19 41.58 -6.92 15.33
C ALA A 19 42.29 -8.28 15.18
N PRO A 20 41.83 -9.15 14.27
CA PRO A 20 42.70 -10.08 13.58
C PRO A 20 42.96 -9.63 12.13
N ALA A 21 44.15 -10.01 11.68
CA ALA A 21 44.79 -9.60 10.45
C ALA A 21 44.18 -10.22 9.18
N MET A 22 44.22 -9.39 8.12
CA MET A 22 44.48 -9.70 6.71
C MET A 22 44.01 -11.04 6.12
N ALA A 23 42.98 -10.95 5.27
CA ALA A 23 42.92 -11.69 4.02
C ALA A 23 42.90 -10.66 2.87
N GLN A 24 44.06 -10.46 2.23
CA GLN A 24 44.20 -9.70 0.99
C GLN A 24 43.56 -10.49 -0.16
N GLY A 25 42.27 -10.24 -0.39
CA GLY A 25 41.66 -10.45 -1.70
C GLY A 25 41.76 -9.15 -2.47
N ASN A 26 42.49 -9.13 -3.59
CA ASN A 26 42.54 -8.01 -4.52
C ASN A 26 41.14 -7.73 -5.09
N ALA A 27 40.32 -6.98 -4.35
CA ALA A 27 39.14 -6.35 -4.90
C ALA A 27 39.63 -5.20 -5.78
N LYS A 28 39.87 -5.51 -7.06
CA LYS A 28 39.84 -4.50 -8.12
C LYS A 28 38.51 -3.78 -7.95
N VAL A 29 38.56 -2.56 -7.41
CA VAL A 29 37.49 -1.59 -7.55
C VAL A 29 37.34 -1.39 -9.04
N ARG A 30 36.42 -2.13 -9.65
CA ARG A 30 35.92 -1.82 -10.98
C ARG A 30 35.18 -0.51 -10.80
N THR A 31 35.87 0.59 -11.09
CA THR A 31 35.23 1.80 -11.59
C THR A 31 34.29 1.34 -12.69
N ILE A 32 32.99 1.37 -12.38
CA ILE A 32 31.94 1.13 -13.36
C ILE A 32 32.08 2.29 -14.34
N ASP A 33 32.45 1.95 -15.57
CA ASP A 33 32.56 2.88 -16.68
C ASP A 33 31.20 3.59 -16.84
N PRO A 34 31.12 4.93 -16.77
CA PRO A 34 29.84 5.65 -16.87
C PRO A 34 29.18 5.51 -18.25
N LEU A 35 29.83 4.82 -19.20
CA LEU A 35 29.36 4.60 -20.56
C LEU A 35 28.73 3.20 -20.80
N THR A 36 28.62 2.34 -19.78
CA THR A 36 27.96 1.01 -19.92
C THR A 36 26.55 0.93 -19.31
N GLN A 37 25.95 2.06 -18.89
CA GLN A 37 24.56 2.11 -18.37
C GLN A 37 23.55 2.79 -19.32
N SER A 38 23.97 3.27 -20.48
CA SER A 38 23.11 4.00 -21.43
C SER A 38 22.29 3.11 -22.37
N HIS A 39 22.19 1.80 -22.10
CA HIS A 39 21.22 0.89 -22.75
C HIS A 39 20.10 0.44 -21.81
N LEU A 40 19.80 1.23 -20.78
CA LEU A 40 18.49 1.19 -20.15
C LEU A 40 17.56 1.97 -21.06
N TRP A 41 16.59 1.23 -21.64
CA TRP A 41 15.47 1.69 -22.46
C TRP A 41 15.14 3.18 -22.31
N PRO A 42 14.88 3.93 -23.40
CA PRO A 42 14.49 5.33 -23.27
C PRO A 42 13.33 5.40 -22.27
N GLU A 43 13.59 6.00 -21.11
CA GLU A 43 12.54 6.27 -20.13
C GLU A 43 11.51 7.09 -20.88
N LYS A 44 10.34 6.50 -21.08
CA LYS A 44 9.26 7.21 -21.75
C LYS A 44 9.00 8.48 -20.95
N GLU A 45 9.30 9.64 -21.53
CA GLU A 45 9.00 10.92 -20.91
C GLU A 45 7.49 11.02 -20.73
N LEU A 46 7.05 10.96 -19.47
CA LEU A 46 5.66 11.10 -19.10
C LEU A 46 5.30 12.58 -19.06
N SER A 47 4.12 12.93 -19.55
CA SER A 47 3.57 14.26 -19.33
C SER A 47 3.39 14.49 -17.82
N PRO A 48 3.38 15.75 -17.33
CA PRO A 48 3.16 16.04 -15.91
C PRO A 48 1.88 15.38 -15.35
N ALA A 49 0.81 15.32 -16.14
CA ALA A 49 -0.43 14.65 -15.77
C ALA A 49 -0.30 13.12 -15.68
N GLN A 50 0.47 12.50 -16.59
CA GLN A 50 0.77 11.06 -16.54
C GLN A 50 1.65 10.70 -15.34
N GLN A 51 2.62 11.56 -15.02
CA GLN A 51 3.46 11.40 -13.83
C GLN A 51 2.63 11.51 -12.55
N GLU A 52 1.78 12.53 -12.42
CA GLU A 52 0.90 12.68 -11.27
C GLU A 52 -0.06 11.48 -11.12
N TYR A 53 -0.60 10.97 -12.24
CA TYR A 53 -1.40 9.75 -12.23
C TYR A 53 -0.61 8.55 -11.71
N LYS A 54 0.61 8.34 -12.22
CA LYS A 54 1.50 7.26 -11.80
C LYS A 54 1.77 7.32 -10.29
N ASP A 55 2.14 8.48 -9.78
CA ASP A 55 2.47 8.67 -8.36
C ASP A 55 1.27 8.37 -7.45
N ARG A 56 0.07 8.84 -7.85
CA ARG A 56 -1.16 8.58 -7.10
C ARG A 56 -1.55 7.09 -7.14
N VAL A 57 -1.40 6.42 -8.28
CA VAL A 57 -1.66 4.98 -8.39
C VAL A 57 -0.66 4.19 -7.54
N ILE A 58 0.62 4.57 -7.50
CA ILE A 58 1.63 3.93 -6.64
C ILE A 58 1.26 4.10 -5.16
N ALA A 59 0.95 5.33 -4.72
CA ALA A 59 0.56 5.58 -3.33
C ALA A 59 -0.68 4.76 -2.92
N MET A 60 -1.66 4.65 -3.83
CA MET A 60 -2.86 3.86 -3.58
C MET A 60 -2.58 2.35 -3.59
N ARG A 61 -1.73 1.86 -4.50
CA ARG A 61 -1.25 0.47 -4.54
C ARG A 61 -0.58 0.09 -3.23
N ASP A 62 0.28 0.93 -2.69
CA ASP A 62 1.01 0.64 -1.44
C ASP A 62 0.03 0.59 -0.25
N THR A 63 -0.96 1.48 -0.24
CA THR A 63 -2.05 1.49 0.76
C THR A 63 -2.89 0.20 0.68
N VAL A 64 -3.27 -0.22 -0.54
CA VAL A 64 -4.03 -1.45 -0.79
C VAL A 64 -3.21 -2.70 -0.45
N THR A 65 -1.90 -2.69 -0.73
CA THR A 65 -0.98 -3.79 -0.37
C THR A 65 -0.95 -4.03 1.13
N ARG A 66 -0.90 -2.96 1.92
CA ARG A 66 -1.00 -3.05 3.38
C ARG A 66 -2.35 -3.64 3.82
N LEU A 67 -3.47 -3.21 3.22
CA LEU A 67 -4.79 -3.79 3.51
C LEU A 67 -4.82 -5.30 3.23
N LYS A 68 -4.27 -5.74 2.09
CA LYS A 68 -4.18 -7.17 1.71
C LYS A 68 -3.39 -7.96 2.74
N ALA A 69 -2.26 -7.43 3.22
CA ALA A 69 -1.49 -8.07 4.29
C ALA A 69 -2.30 -8.23 5.59
N SER A 70 -3.12 -7.24 5.95
CA SER A 70 -4.02 -7.33 7.11
C SER A 70 -5.14 -8.36 6.92
N VAL A 71 -5.70 -8.49 5.71
CA VAL A 71 -6.65 -9.56 5.35
C VAL A 71 -5.99 -10.93 5.56
N GLU A 72 -4.77 -11.13 5.05
CA GLU A 72 -4.02 -12.39 5.22
C GLU A 72 -3.66 -12.68 6.68
N GLN A 73 -3.37 -11.65 7.48
CA GLN A 73 -3.11 -11.81 8.90
C GLN A 73 -4.34 -12.32 9.65
N VAL A 74 -5.53 -11.78 9.35
CA VAL A 74 -6.80 -12.27 9.92
C VAL A 74 -7.09 -13.71 9.47
N GLU A 75 -6.81 -14.06 8.22
CA GLU A 75 -6.93 -15.45 7.76
C GLU A 75 -6.03 -16.40 8.53
N ARG A 76 -4.77 -16.02 8.71
CA ARG A 76 -3.80 -16.82 9.47
C ARG A 76 -4.26 -16.99 10.91
N ALA A 77 -4.69 -15.91 11.57
CA ALA A 77 -5.20 -15.96 12.94
C ALA A 77 -6.41 -16.90 13.07
N ARG A 78 -7.31 -16.90 12.09
CA ARG A 78 -8.46 -17.80 12.05
C ARG A 78 -8.06 -19.26 11.83
N ARG A 79 -7.21 -19.54 10.83
CA ARG A 79 -6.81 -20.91 10.45
C ARG A 79 -5.99 -21.60 11.54
N SER A 80 -5.10 -20.86 12.19
CA SER A 80 -4.22 -21.40 13.22
C SER A 80 -4.91 -21.63 14.58
N ARG A 81 -6.23 -21.38 14.69
CA ARG A 81 -6.99 -21.43 15.94
C ARG A 81 -6.30 -20.64 17.06
N THR A 82 -5.73 -19.49 16.70
CA THR A 82 -5.01 -18.63 17.62
C THR A 82 -5.97 -18.11 18.70
N SER A 83 -5.43 -17.61 19.82
CA SER A 83 -6.27 -17.13 20.91
C SER A 83 -7.27 -16.07 20.41
N PRO A 84 -8.50 -16.01 20.96
CA PRO A 84 -9.51 -15.03 20.54
C PRO A 84 -9.00 -13.58 20.57
N ALA A 85 -8.09 -13.27 21.50
CA ALA A 85 -7.45 -11.96 21.58
C ALA A 85 -6.63 -11.61 20.33
N VAL A 86 -5.94 -12.58 19.71
CA VAL A 86 -5.19 -12.34 18.46
C VAL A 86 -6.14 -12.04 17.32
N LEU A 87 -7.22 -12.82 17.16
CA LEU A 87 -8.21 -12.57 16.11
C LEU A 87 -8.85 -11.19 16.26
N THR A 88 -9.24 -10.80 17.48
CA THR A 88 -9.77 -9.47 17.78
C THR A 88 -8.77 -8.37 17.44
N SER A 89 -7.49 -8.56 17.78
CA SER A 89 -6.43 -7.60 17.47
C SER A 89 -6.24 -7.43 15.97
N SER A 90 -6.08 -8.53 15.21
CA SER A 90 -5.93 -8.49 13.76
C SER A 90 -7.16 -7.90 13.06
N THR A 91 -8.37 -8.20 13.55
CA THR A 91 -9.61 -7.63 13.02
C THR A 91 -9.68 -6.12 13.23
N ARG A 92 -9.21 -5.62 14.39
CA ARG A 92 -9.10 -4.18 14.66
C ARG A 92 -8.12 -3.48 13.71
N VAL A 93 -6.98 -4.12 13.42
CA VAL A 93 -6.01 -3.61 12.44
C VAL A 93 -6.63 -3.55 11.05
N LEU A 94 -7.30 -4.62 10.61
CA LEU A 94 -8.02 -4.64 9.34
C LEU A 94 -9.05 -3.51 9.22
N GLY A 95 -9.82 -3.24 10.28
CA GLY A 95 -10.78 -2.12 10.31
C GLY A 95 -10.10 -0.75 10.13
N ARG A 96 -8.93 -0.55 10.75
CA ARG A 96 -8.15 0.70 10.60
C ARG A 96 -7.60 0.85 9.18
N ASP A 97 -7.12 -0.23 8.58
CA ASP A 97 -6.58 -0.22 7.22
C ASP A 97 -7.70 -0.01 6.18
N CYS A 98 -8.90 -0.58 6.39
CA CYS A 98 -10.08 -0.25 5.59
C CYS A 98 -10.38 1.26 5.67
N ALA A 99 -10.41 1.85 6.86
CA ALA A 99 -10.62 3.28 7.01
C ALA A 99 -9.52 4.13 6.34
N MET A 100 -8.28 3.65 6.32
CA MET A 100 -7.16 4.31 5.63
C MET A 100 -7.31 4.27 4.12
N VAL A 101 -7.60 3.09 3.54
CA VAL A 101 -7.86 2.95 2.09
C VAL A 101 -9.04 3.82 1.67
N ARG A 102 -10.10 3.88 2.48
CA ARG A 102 -11.23 4.78 2.24
C ARG A 102 -10.80 6.24 2.09
N ARG A 103 -10.05 6.78 3.07
CA ARG A 103 -9.57 8.18 3.03
C ARG A 103 -8.73 8.47 1.79
N ASN A 104 -7.85 7.53 1.41
CA ASN A 104 -7.06 7.68 0.19
C ASN A 104 -7.91 7.57 -1.08
N ALA A 105 -8.91 6.68 -1.11
CA ALA A 105 -9.86 6.58 -2.21
C ALA A 105 -10.65 7.88 -2.37
N GLU A 106 -11.11 8.51 -1.29
CA GLU A 106 -11.82 9.79 -1.31
C GLU A 106 -10.97 10.91 -1.94
N VAL A 107 -9.71 11.05 -1.50
CA VAL A 107 -8.77 12.02 -2.09
C VAL A 107 -8.54 11.72 -3.57
N MET A 108 -8.36 10.45 -3.93
CA MET A 108 -8.14 10.03 -5.31
C MET A 108 -9.38 10.24 -6.19
N ARG A 109 -10.60 10.07 -5.66
CA ARG A 109 -11.86 10.36 -6.36
C ARG A 109 -11.95 11.84 -6.73
N THR A 110 -11.67 12.73 -5.79
CA THR A 110 -11.71 14.18 -6.02
C THR A 110 -10.76 14.59 -7.14
N TRP A 111 -9.54 14.05 -7.12
CA TRP A 111 -8.59 14.28 -8.22
C TRP A 111 -9.05 13.63 -9.53
N ALA A 112 -9.50 12.37 -9.48
CA ALA A 112 -9.93 11.63 -10.66
C ALA A 112 -11.14 12.26 -11.36
N ALA A 113 -11.96 13.06 -10.66
CA ALA A 113 -13.05 13.83 -11.25
C ALA A 113 -12.56 14.83 -12.31
N GLY A 114 -11.31 15.31 -12.22
CA GLY A 114 -10.69 16.19 -13.22
C GLY A 114 -10.02 15.46 -14.39
N LEU A 115 -9.87 14.12 -14.34
CA LEU A 115 -9.20 13.37 -15.40
C LEU A 115 -9.93 13.47 -16.74
N THR A 116 -9.20 13.80 -17.78
CA THR A 116 -9.68 13.80 -19.16
C THR A 116 -8.67 13.09 -20.03
N THR A 117 -9.08 12.73 -21.23
CA THR A 117 -8.26 12.00 -22.19
C THR A 117 -8.71 12.39 -23.59
N ASP A 118 -7.74 12.53 -24.48
CA ASP A 118 -7.99 12.89 -25.88
C ASP A 118 -8.39 11.67 -26.74
N ASP A 119 -8.40 10.46 -26.15
CA ASP A 119 -8.88 9.24 -26.79
C ASP A 119 -10.34 8.94 -26.37
N PRO A 120 -11.34 9.32 -27.19
CA PRO A 120 -12.74 9.08 -26.86
C PRO A 120 -13.15 7.60 -26.97
N ARG A 121 -12.39 6.78 -27.72
CA ARG A 121 -12.77 5.40 -28.00
C ARG A 121 -12.34 4.45 -26.89
N PHE A 122 -11.15 4.65 -26.33
CA PHE A 122 -10.58 3.78 -25.30
C PHE A 122 -10.28 4.50 -24.00
N GLY A 123 -9.86 5.76 -24.06
CA GLY A 123 -9.55 6.59 -22.90
C GLY A 123 -10.78 6.90 -22.06
N GLU A 124 -11.82 7.48 -22.66
CA GLU A 124 -13.02 7.89 -21.91
C GLU A 124 -13.70 6.73 -21.16
N PRO A 125 -13.90 5.54 -21.77
CA PRO A 125 -14.39 4.37 -21.05
C PRO A 125 -13.48 3.95 -19.89
N ALA A 126 -12.16 3.97 -20.06
CA ALA A 126 -11.21 3.60 -19.03
C ALA A 126 -11.23 4.57 -17.84
N VAL A 127 -11.28 5.88 -18.11
CA VAL A 127 -11.42 6.92 -17.07
C VAL A 127 -12.73 6.74 -16.30
N ARG A 128 -13.84 6.46 -17.00
CA ARG A 128 -15.15 6.21 -16.36
C ARG A 128 -15.13 4.95 -15.49
N ALA A 129 -14.54 3.86 -15.99
CA ALA A 129 -14.39 2.61 -15.25
C ALA A 129 -13.55 2.81 -13.98
N PHE A 130 -12.44 3.56 -14.10
CA PHE A 130 -11.57 3.91 -12.98
C PHE A 130 -12.30 4.73 -11.91
N ARG A 131 -13.03 5.78 -12.29
CA ARG A 131 -13.86 6.58 -11.37
C ARG A 131 -14.90 5.72 -10.65
N GLY A 132 -15.61 4.86 -11.38
CA GLY A 132 -16.59 3.95 -10.80
C GLY A 132 -15.97 2.94 -9.84
N ALA A 133 -14.75 2.46 -10.14
CA ALA A 133 -14.03 1.55 -9.25
C ALA A 133 -13.58 2.26 -7.96
N LEU A 134 -13.12 3.51 -8.05
CA LEU A 134 -12.79 4.32 -6.87
C LEU A 134 -14.00 4.58 -5.96
N GLU A 135 -15.17 4.84 -6.55
CA GLU A 135 -16.42 5.00 -5.79
C GLU A 135 -16.83 3.72 -5.07
N ARG A 136 -16.75 2.57 -5.76
CA ARG A 136 -17.01 1.25 -5.15
C ARG A 136 -16.00 0.94 -4.06
N LEU A 137 -14.74 1.31 -4.24
CA LEU A 137 -13.69 1.10 -3.25
C LEU A 137 -13.93 1.96 -1.99
N ASP A 138 -14.17 3.26 -2.14
CA ASP A 138 -14.52 4.17 -1.03
C ASP A 138 -15.72 3.65 -0.24
N THR A 139 -16.82 3.35 -0.93
CA THR A 139 -18.04 2.82 -0.30
C THR A 139 -17.79 1.45 0.37
N GLY A 140 -17.07 0.56 -0.32
CA GLY A 140 -16.74 -0.78 0.16
C GLY A 140 -15.87 -0.75 1.41
N MET A 141 -14.85 0.11 1.44
CA MET A 141 -13.97 0.30 2.58
C MET A 141 -14.68 0.99 3.75
N GLY A 142 -15.60 1.91 3.48
CA GLY A 142 -16.50 2.46 4.50
C GLY A 142 -17.36 1.39 5.16
N ARG A 143 -17.98 0.51 4.36
CA ARG A 143 -18.74 -0.64 4.89
C ARG A 143 -17.86 -1.61 5.66
N CYS A 144 -16.65 -1.91 5.18
CA CYS A 144 -15.68 -2.74 5.89
C CYS A 144 -15.39 -2.17 7.29
N ALA A 145 -14.99 -0.89 7.37
CA ALA A 145 -14.64 -0.26 8.63
C ALA A 145 -15.82 -0.23 9.63
N SER A 146 -17.03 0.09 9.15
CA SER A 146 -18.25 0.08 9.97
C SER A 146 -18.56 -1.33 10.48
N ARG A 147 -18.68 -2.31 9.58
CA ARG A 147 -19.05 -3.68 9.96
C ARG A 147 -18.04 -4.30 10.92
N LEU A 148 -16.74 -4.11 10.71
CA LEU A 148 -15.73 -4.62 11.65
C LEU A 148 -15.81 -3.94 13.02
N THR A 149 -16.12 -2.64 13.07
CA THR A 149 -16.38 -1.94 14.33
C THR A 149 -17.58 -2.53 15.05
N ASP A 150 -18.68 -2.76 14.34
CA ASP A 150 -19.91 -3.35 14.88
C ASP A 150 -19.66 -4.78 15.40
N LEU A 151 -18.85 -5.57 14.68
CA LEU A 151 -18.46 -6.92 15.12
C LEU A 151 -17.60 -6.90 16.37
N LEU A 152 -16.66 -5.96 16.47
CA LEU A 152 -15.75 -5.81 17.61
C LEU A 152 -16.44 -5.26 18.87
N ALA A 153 -17.60 -4.62 18.73
CA ALA A 153 -18.41 -4.15 19.84
C ALA A 153 -19.23 -5.28 20.52
N ARG A 154 -19.28 -6.47 19.93
CA ARG A 154 -20.00 -7.63 20.47
C ARG A 154 -19.16 -8.33 21.53
N GLU A 155 -19.84 -9.01 22.45
CA GLU A 155 -19.20 -9.82 23.50
C GLU A 155 -18.31 -10.92 22.93
N THR A 156 -18.76 -11.56 21.84
CA THR A 156 -17.99 -12.58 21.11
C THR A 156 -17.87 -12.21 19.64
N LEU A 157 -16.64 -12.27 19.12
CA LEU A 157 -16.35 -12.04 17.71
C LEU A 157 -16.63 -13.30 16.89
N ASP A 158 -17.60 -13.21 15.98
CA ASP A 158 -17.96 -14.29 15.04
C ASP A 158 -16.97 -14.33 13.84
N PRO A 159 -16.13 -15.37 13.71
CA PRO A 159 -15.13 -15.46 12.64
C PRO A 159 -15.73 -15.55 11.23
N ASP A 160 -16.94 -16.10 11.09
CA ASP A 160 -17.60 -16.26 9.78
C ASP A 160 -18.17 -14.93 9.28
N GLN A 161 -18.54 -14.03 10.19
CA GLN A 161 -18.88 -12.65 9.83
C GLN A 161 -17.65 -11.85 9.40
N VAL A 162 -16.51 -12.02 10.08
CA VAL A 162 -15.24 -11.39 9.68
C VAL A 162 -14.82 -11.87 8.29
N LEU A 163 -14.97 -13.17 8.01
CA LEU A 163 -14.70 -13.76 6.70
C LEU A 163 -15.50 -13.11 5.56
N ARG A 164 -16.82 -12.96 5.74
CA ARG A 164 -17.68 -12.32 4.74
C ARG A 164 -17.26 -10.89 4.45
N VAL A 165 -16.86 -10.14 5.48
CA VAL A 165 -16.31 -8.79 5.28
C VAL A 165 -15.01 -8.81 4.48
N MET A 166 -14.13 -9.80 4.71
CA MET A 166 -12.88 -9.93 3.96
C MET A 166 -13.11 -10.30 2.50
N ASP A 167 -14.11 -11.13 2.19
CA ASP A 167 -14.44 -11.48 0.81
C ASP A 167 -15.02 -10.27 0.06
N ASP A 168 -15.88 -9.48 0.70
CA ASP A 168 -16.34 -8.19 0.16
C ASP A 168 -15.16 -7.25 -0.12
N VAL A 169 -14.20 -7.17 0.81
CA VAL A 169 -12.97 -6.36 0.66
C VAL A 169 -12.14 -6.80 -0.54
N ARG A 170 -11.93 -8.11 -0.71
CA ARG A 170 -11.16 -8.65 -1.86
C ARG A 170 -11.82 -8.31 -3.18
N GLY A 171 -13.14 -8.45 -3.27
CA GLY A 171 -13.89 -8.12 -4.48
C GLY A 171 -13.69 -6.68 -4.90
N VAL A 172 -13.91 -5.73 -3.99
CA VAL A 172 -13.78 -4.30 -4.31
C VAL A 172 -12.34 -3.88 -4.59
N VAL A 173 -11.36 -4.49 -3.91
CA VAL A 173 -9.93 -4.26 -4.19
C VAL A 173 -9.55 -4.77 -5.58
N ALA A 174 -9.97 -5.97 -5.94
CA ALA A 174 -9.69 -6.55 -7.26
C ALA A 174 -10.30 -5.73 -8.40
N ASP A 175 -11.52 -5.20 -8.20
CA ASP A 175 -12.15 -4.31 -9.16
C ASP A 175 -11.39 -2.99 -9.34
N TYR A 176 -10.90 -2.40 -8.25
CA TYR A 176 -10.02 -1.24 -8.30
C TYR A 176 -8.70 -1.53 -9.03
N GLU A 177 -7.99 -2.59 -8.63
CA GLU A 177 -6.71 -2.97 -9.23
C GLU A 177 -6.84 -3.22 -10.74
N ARG A 178 -7.94 -3.86 -11.17
CA ARG A 178 -8.25 -4.07 -12.59
C ARG A 178 -8.44 -2.75 -13.32
N ALA A 179 -9.30 -1.86 -12.81
CA ALA A 179 -9.58 -0.59 -13.47
C ALA A 179 -8.36 0.35 -13.51
N ALA A 180 -7.56 0.37 -12.45
CA ALA A 180 -6.31 1.12 -12.41
C ALA A 180 -5.31 0.60 -13.44
N LYS A 181 -5.14 -0.73 -13.53
CA LYS A 181 -4.28 -1.37 -14.54
C LYS A 181 -4.76 -1.08 -15.97
N ASP A 182 -6.06 -1.17 -16.21
CA ASP A 182 -6.63 -0.90 -17.54
C ASP A 182 -6.38 0.55 -17.96
N LEU A 183 -6.59 1.53 -17.07
CA LEU A 183 -6.34 2.93 -17.36
C LEU A 183 -4.84 3.21 -17.55
N THR A 184 -3.97 2.65 -16.71
CA THR A 184 -2.51 2.73 -16.88
C THR A 184 -2.08 2.23 -18.26
N ARG A 185 -2.63 1.10 -18.71
CA ARG A 185 -2.35 0.53 -20.03
C ARG A 185 -2.88 1.40 -21.16
N THR A 186 -4.10 1.93 -21.03
CA THR A 186 -4.70 2.83 -22.04
C THR A 186 -3.91 4.12 -22.19
N LEU A 187 -3.38 4.66 -21.08
CA LEU A 187 -2.54 5.87 -21.09
C LEU A 187 -1.07 5.58 -21.43
N ASP A 188 -0.73 4.31 -21.67
CA ASP A 188 0.62 3.81 -21.93
C ASP A 188 1.64 4.30 -20.88
N ILE A 189 1.26 4.21 -19.61
CA ILE A 189 2.09 4.64 -18.47
C ILE A 189 2.86 3.42 -17.94
N PRO A 190 4.20 3.44 -17.91
CA PRO A 190 4.99 2.35 -17.36
C PRO A 190 4.92 2.37 -15.83
N ILE A 191 4.31 1.34 -15.26
CA ILE A 191 4.37 1.01 -13.83
C ILE A 191 5.17 -0.29 -13.73
N GLU A 192 6.35 -0.23 -13.11
CA GLU A 192 7.17 -1.41 -12.87
C GLU A 192 6.33 -2.46 -12.15
N ALA A 193 6.30 -3.67 -12.70
CA ALA A 193 5.78 -4.81 -11.99
C ALA A 193 6.72 -5.06 -10.82
N THR A 194 6.25 -4.85 -9.59
CA THR A 194 6.97 -5.34 -8.43
C THR A 194 7.01 -6.86 -8.57
N ASP A 195 8.20 -7.41 -8.81
CA ASP A 195 8.43 -8.84 -8.92
C ASP A 195 7.76 -9.55 -7.74
N LYS A 196 6.99 -10.60 -8.07
CA LYS A 196 6.39 -11.48 -7.07
C LYS A 196 7.53 -12.11 -6.28
N SER A 197 7.63 -11.77 -5.00
CA SER A 197 8.39 -12.52 -4.00
C SER A 197 7.44 -13.21 -3.03
#